data_AF-A0A953K5J6-F1
#
_entry.id   AF-A0A953K5J6-F1
#
_cell.length_a   1.000
_cell.length_b   1.000
_cell.length_c   1.000
_cell.angle_alpha   90.00
_cell.angle_beta   90.00
_cell.angle_gamma   90.00
#
_symmetry.space_group_name_H-M   'P 1'
#
loop_
_entity.id
_entity.type
_entity.pdbx_description
1 polymer ?
#
loop_
_entity_poly.entity_id
_entity_poly.type
_entity_poly.pdbx_seq_one_letter_code
_entity_poly.pdbx_strand_id
1 'polypeptide(L)'
;MYNEETLIVDLLDKLGRVRWPSFVAGVEIVVVDDASTDRSHEVMMRYVQSRTGIRFHRQDRNRGKGAAVRKGAELATGDHLLVQDADLELDPNDIPSLLEAMRELGVPFVNGSRYLPGVRRTQASYKRYFANKL
;
A
#
# COMPACT_ATOMS: atom_id res chain seq x y z
N MET A 1 -3.95 6.25 4.82
CA MET A 1 -3.46 7.57 4.38
C MET A 1 -3.81 8.62 5.40
N TYR A 2 -3.01 9.68 5.49
CA TYR A 2 -3.31 10.87 6.28
C TYR A 2 -2.59 12.05 5.62
N ASN A 3 -3.36 13.01 5.09
CA ASN A 3 -2.86 14.17 4.35
C ASN A 3 -2.01 13.83 3.12
N GLU A 4 -2.58 13.07 2.18
CA GLU A 4 -1.93 12.53 0.98
C GLU A 4 -2.61 13.00 -0.31
N GLU A 5 -3.16 14.22 -0.32
CA GLU A 5 -3.98 14.73 -1.44
C GLU A 5 -3.27 14.74 -2.81
N THR A 6 -1.93 14.76 -2.80
CA THR A 6 -1.09 14.80 -4.00
C THR A 6 -0.64 13.43 -4.49
N LEU A 7 -0.51 12.44 -3.60
CA LEU A 7 0.14 11.15 -3.92
C LEU A 7 -0.86 10.00 -4.08
N ILE A 8 -2.01 10.07 -3.40
CA ILE A 8 -2.93 8.93 -3.35
C ILE A 8 -3.45 8.54 -4.74
N VAL A 9 -3.76 9.52 -5.58
CA VAL A 9 -4.26 9.28 -6.95
C VAL A 9 -3.20 8.58 -7.79
N ASP A 10 -1.96 9.05 -7.72
CA ASP A 10 -0.83 8.47 -8.46
C ASP A 10 -0.55 7.04 -8.01
N LEU A 11 -0.62 6.76 -6.70
CA LEU A 11 -0.49 5.40 -6.18
C LEU A 11 -1.59 4.48 -6.73
N LEU A 12 -2.86 4.91 -6.65
CA LEU A 12 -3.98 4.10 -7.10
C LEU A 12 -3.93 3.85 -8.61
N ASP A 13 -3.53 4.85 -9.39
CA ASP A 13 -3.32 4.73 -10.82
C ASP A 13 -2.13 3.82 -11.16
N LYS A 14 -1.07 3.77 -10.33
CA LYS A 14 0.01 2.79 -10.47
C LYS A 14 -0.47 1.37 -10.14
N LEU A 15 -1.20 1.20 -9.03
CA LEU A 15 -1.80 -0.08 -8.65
C LEU A 15 -2.72 -0.64 -9.74
N GLY A 16 -3.53 0.23 -10.37
CA GLY A 16 -4.41 -0.13 -11.48
C GLY A 16 -3.68 -0.57 -12.77
N ARG A 17 -2.36 -0.34 -12.87
CA ARG A 17 -1.53 -0.75 -14.01
C ARG A 17 -0.62 -1.94 -13.71
N VAL A 18 -0.59 -2.42 -12.46
CA VAL A 18 0.21 -3.59 -12.08
C VAL A 18 -0.27 -4.81 -12.88
N ARG A 19 0.68 -5.54 -13.46
CA ARG A 19 0.40 -6.82 -14.10
C ARG A 19 0.50 -7.92 -13.04
N TRP A 20 -0.65 -8.48 -12.69
CA TRP A 20 -0.74 -9.52 -11.69
C TRP A 20 -0.35 -10.89 -12.26
N PRO A 21 0.29 -11.78 -11.47
CA PRO A 21 0.53 -13.16 -11.88
C PRO A 21 -0.77 -13.88 -12.21
N SER A 22 -0.73 -14.86 -13.11
CA SER A 22 -1.93 -15.54 -13.64
C SER A 22 -2.78 -16.27 -12.59
N PHE A 23 -2.21 -16.55 -11.42
CA PHE A 23 -2.92 -17.19 -10.31
C PHE A 23 -3.66 -16.20 -9.40
N VAL A 24 -3.52 -14.89 -9.63
CA VAL A 24 -4.27 -13.85 -8.92
C VAL A 24 -5.59 -13.63 -9.64
N ALA A 25 -6.69 -14.13 -9.06
CA ALA A 25 -8.02 -14.05 -9.66
C ALA A 25 -8.64 -12.64 -9.62
N GLY A 26 -8.20 -11.79 -8.68
CA GLY A 26 -8.69 -10.43 -8.54
C GLY A 26 -7.93 -9.68 -7.47
N VAL A 27 -8.04 -8.35 -7.51
CA VAL A 27 -7.45 -7.45 -6.54
C VAL A 27 -8.51 -6.45 -6.10
N GLU A 28 -8.68 -6.32 -4.80
CA GLU A 28 -9.43 -5.22 -4.20
C GLU A 28 -8.45 -4.25 -3.52
N ILE A 29 -8.80 -2.98 -3.51
CA ILE A 29 -8.02 -1.95 -2.82
C ILE A 29 -8.89 -1.33 -1.74
N VAL A 30 -8.45 -1.42 -0.49
CA VAL A 30 -9.10 -0.75 0.64
C VAL A 30 -8.26 0.46 1.03
N VAL A 31 -8.80 1.66 0.81
CA VAL A 31 -8.19 2.92 1.22
C VAL A 31 -8.82 3.38 2.52
N VAL A 32 -8.01 3.46 3.57
CA VAL A 32 -8.43 4.01 4.86
C VAL A 32 -7.81 5.39 5.05
N ASP A 33 -8.65 6.42 5.10
CA ASP A 33 -8.29 7.79 5.49
C ASP A 33 -8.38 7.95 7.00
N ASP A 34 -7.25 8.24 7.65
CA ASP A 34 -7.12 8.41 9.09
C ASP A 34 -7.51 9.82 9.56
N ALA A 35 -8.67 10.28 9.09
CA ALA A 35 -9.21 11.61 9.31
C ALA A 35 -8.29 12.75 8.83
N SER A 36 -7.88 12.71 7.57
CA SER A 36 -7.11 13.80 6.94
C SER A 36 -7.79 15.16 7.11
N THR A 37 -6.96 16.19 7.23
CA THR A 37 -7.34 17.59 7.41
C THR A 37 -7.17 18.43 6.13
N ASP A 38 -6.53 17.86 5.10
CA ASP A 38 -6.42 18.43 3.76
C ASP A 38 -7.54 17.91 2.83
N ARG A 39 -7.39 18.04 1.50
CA ARG A 39 -8.42 17.63 0.53
C ARG A 39 -8.37 16.14 0.20
N SER A 40 -7.57 15.34 0.90
CA SER A 40 -7.46 13.88 0.73
C SER A 40 -8.82 13.18 0.64
N HIS A 41 -9.75 13.53 1.53
CA HIS A 41 -11.09 12.95 1.54
C HIS A 41 -11.88 13.30 0.27
N GLU A 42 -11.86 14.58 -0.14
CA GLU A 42 -12.56 15.05 -1.33
C GLU A 42 -12.00 14.42 -2.61
N VAL A 43 -10.68 14.33 -2.69
CA VAL A 43 -9.95 13.67 -3.77
C VAL A 43 -10.39 12.21 -3.87
N MET A 44 -10.40 11.48 -2.75
CA MET A 44 -10.81 10.08 -2.74
C MET A 44 -12.29 9.90 -3.11
N MET A 45 -13.19 10.73 -2.58
CA MET A 45 -14.62 10.67 -2.93
C MET A 45 -14.84 10.84 -4.44
N ARG A 46 -14.13 11.77 -5.08
CA ARG A 46 -14.18 11.95 -6.54
C ARG A 46 -13.54 10.78 -7.28
N TYR A 47 -12.40 10.28 -6.79
CA TYR A 47 -11.65 9.21 -7.45
C TYR A 47 -12.43 7.90 -7.53
N VAL A 48 -13.17 7.55 -6.47
CA VAL A 48 -13.93 6.29 -6.40
C VAL A 48 -15.30 6.34 -7.08
N GLN A 49 -15.88 7.52 -7.32
CA GLN A 49 -17.20 7.66 -7.94
C GLN A 49 -17.33 6.94 -9.29
N SER A 50 -16.25 6.90 -10.07
CA SER A 50 -16.23 6.29 -11.41
C SER A 50 -15.37 5.03 -11.50
N ARG A 51 -14.98 4.43 -10.36
CA ARG A 51 -14.06 3.29 -10.33
C ARG A 51 -14.62 2.16 -9.47
N THR A 52 -14.60 0.94 -10.01
CA THR A 52 -14.94 -0.28 -9.28
C THR A 52 -13.68 -0.90 -8.68
N GLY A 53 -13.83 -1.75 -7.66
CA GLY A 53 -12.71 -2.48 -7.04
C GLY A 53 -11.93 -1.68 -5.98
N ILE A 54 -12.36 -0.46 -5.67
CA ILE A 54 -11.76 0.37 -4.61
C ILE A 54 -12.82 0.67 -3.56
N ARG A 55 -12.53 0.28 -2.31
CA ARG A 55 -13.33 0.61 -1.14
C ARG A 55 -12.66 1.74 -0.39
N PHE A 56 -13.38 2.84 -0.19
CA PHE A 56 -12.90 3.97 0.60
C PHE A 56 -13.61 4.04 1.95
N HIS A 57 -12.83 4.19 3.02
CA HIS A 57 -13.33 4.41 4.38
C HIS A 57 -12.57 5.56 5.03
N ARG A 58 -13.30 6.48 5.67
CA ARG A 58 -12.72 7.55 6.48
C ARG A 58 -13.02 7.28 7.95
N GLN A 59 -12.01 7.39 8.80
CA GLN A 59 -12.18 7.34 10.24
C GLN A 59 -12.72 8.68 10.78
N ASP A 60 -13.49 8.63 11.86
CA ASP A 60 -14.09 9.83 12.48
C ASP A 60 -13.06 10.77 13.10
N ARG A 61 -11.89 10.23 13.48
CA ARG A 61 -10.74 10.96 14.02
C ARG A 61 -9.45 10.24 13.71
N ASN A 62 -8.33 10.94 13.81
CA ASN A 62 -7.01 10.34 13.65
C ASN A 62 -6.74 9.36 14.79
N ARG A 63 -6.46 8.10 14.46
CA ARG A 63 -6.17 7.00 15.42
C ARG A 63 -4.80 6.36 15.16
N GLY A 64 -4.03 6.91 14.22
CA GLY A 64 -2.72 6.42 13.81
C GLY A 64 -2.76 5.29 12.79
N LYS A 65 -1.61 5.10 12.13
CA LYS A 65 -1.39 4.10 11.06
C LYS A 65 -1.83 2.69 11.46
N GLY A 66 -1.50 2.24 12.66
CA GLY A 66 -1.86 0.89 13.12
C GLY A 66 -3.38 0.67 13.17
N ALA A 67 -4.14 1.68 13.59
CA ALA A 67 -5.60 1.61 13.59
C ALA A 67 -6.16 1.60 12.15
N ALA A 68 -5.58 2.41 11.26
CA ALA A 68 -5.95 2.43 9.85
C ALA A 68 -5.69 1.09 9.15
N VAL A 69 -4.53 0.47 9.39
CA VAL A 69 -4.18 -0.87 8.86
C VAL A 69 -5.15 -1.92 9.39
N ARG A 70 -5.45 -1.91 10.69
CA ARG A 70 -6.41 -2.84 11.30
C ARG A 70 -7.81 -2.69 10.69
N LYS A 71 -8.27 -1.44 10.52
CA LYS A 71 -9.54 -1.13 9.86
C LYS A 71 -9.55 -1.61 8.40
N GLY A 72 -8.45 -1.44 7.68
CA GLY A 72 -8.31 -1.96 6.32
C GLY A 72 -8.44 -3.47 6.26
N ALA A 73 -7.76 -4.18 7.16
CA ALA A 73 -7.84 -5.64 7.26
C ALA A 73 -9.25 -6.14 7.63
N GLU A 74 -9.98 -5.42 8.50
CA GLU A 74 -11.38 -5.73 8.84
C GLU A 74 -12.34 -5.58 7.65
N LEU A 75 -12.03 -4.68 6.71
CA LEU A 75 -12.86 -4.39 5.54
C LEU A 75 -12.49 -5.24 4.32
N ALA A 76 -11.30 -5.81 4.31
CA ALA A 76 -10.80 -6.66 3.24
C ALA A 76 -11.48 -8.04 3.26
N THR A 77 -11.62 -8.61 2.08
CA THR A 77 -12.33 -9.88 1.81
C THR A 77 -11.48 -10.90 1.06
N GLY A 78 -10.32 -10.50 0.52
CA GLY A 78 -9.39 -11.38 -0.18
C GLY A 78 -8.64 -12.36 0.72
N ASP A 79 -8.06 -13.38 0.09
CA ASP A 79 -7.32 -14.46 0.76
C ASP A 79 -5.92 -14.03 1.25
N HIS A 80 -5.37 -12.96 0.66
CA HIS A 80 -4.08 -12.40 1.00
C HIS A 80 -4.22 -10.91 1.35
N LEU A 81 -3.50 -10.49 2.40
CA LEU A 81 -3.44 -9.10 2.82
C LEU A 81 -2.07 -8.51 2.52
N LEU A 82 -2.08 -7.33 1.89
CA LEU A 82 -0.89 -6.52 1.66
C LEU A 82 -1.13 -5.09 2.17
N VAL A 83 -0.14 -4.55 2.88
CA VAL A 83 -0.15 -3.17 3.36
C VAL A 83 0.78 -2.34 2.50
N GLN A 84 0.24 -1.29 1.88
CA GLN A 84 0.95 -0.34 1.04
C GLN A 84 0.77 1.06 1.59
N ASP A 85 1.88 1.79 1.76
CA ASP A 85 1.85 3.20 2.14
C ASP A 85 1.50 4.10 0.94
N ALA A 86 0.89 5.25 1.23
CA ALA A 86 0.41 6.20 0.23
C ALA A 86 1.51 7.11 -0.36
N ASP A 87 2.69 7.11 0.24
CA ASP A 87 3.79 8.05 -0.04
C ASP A 87 4.68 7.65 -1.24
N LEU A 88 4.30 6.60 -1.98
CA LEU A 88 5.06 6.04 -3.11
C LEU A 88 6.51 5.60 -2.77
N GLU A 89 6.85 5.39 -1.49
CA GLU A 89 8.19 4.88 -1.12
C GLU A 89 8.43 3.46 -1.66
N LEU A 90 7.37 2.65 -1.74
CA LEU A 90 7.37 1.30 -2.30
C LEU A 90 6.69 1.30 -3.67
N ASP A 91 7.33 0.70 -4.68
CA ASP A 91 6.76 0.58 -6.02
C ASP A 91 5.73 -0.58 -6.06
N PRO A 92 4.46 -0.31 -6.43
CA PRO A 92 3.46 -1.36 -6.59
C PRO A 92 3.86 -2.49 -7.56
N ASN A 93 4.79 -2.24 -8.49
CA ASN A 93 5.28 -3.26 -9.42
C ASN A 93 6.17 -4.31 -8.76
N ASP A 94 6.61 -4.10 -7.52
CA ASP A 94 7.35 -5.11 -6.75
C ASP A 94 6.41 -6.18 -6.17
N ILE A 95 5.12 -5.88 -6.02
CA ILE A 95 4.13 -6.76 -5.39
C ILE A 95 4.00 -8.14 -6.09
N PRO A 96 3.89 -8.23 -7.43
CA PRO A 96 3.81 -9.52 -8.12
C PRO A 96 4.91 -10.51 -7.73
N SER A 97 6.15 -10.04 -7.60
CA SER A 97 7.30 -10.88 -7.23
C SER A 97 7.18 -11.45 -5.81
N LEU A 98 6.58 -10.70 -4.88
CA LEU A 98 6.32 -11.17 -3.51
C LEU A 98 5.28 -12.28 -3.50
N LEU A 99 4.23 -12.16 -4.31
CA LEU A 99 3.19 -13.18 -4.44
C LEU A 99 3.74 -14.46 -5.09
N GLU A 100 4.58 -14.32 -6.12
CA GLU A 100 5.28 -15.45 -6.74
C GLU A 100 6.15 -16.17 -5.72
N ALA A 101 7.01 -15.45 -4.99
CA ALA A 101 7.86 -16.03 -3.96
C ALA A 101 7.05 -16.70 -2.85
N MET A 102 5.96 -16.09 -2.39
CA MET A 102 5.06 -16.66 -1.38
C MET A 102 4.49 -18.01 -1.85
N ARG A 103 4.05 -18.07 -3.12
CA ARG A 103 3.50 -19.29 -3.73
C ARG A 103 4.56 -20.37 -3.94
N GLU A 104 5.72 -20.02 -4.48
CA GLU A 104 6.82 -20.95 -4.75
C GLU A 104 7.38 -21.57 -3.47
N LEU A 105 7.55 -20.76 -2.43
CA LEU A 105 8.08 -21.22 -1.14
C LEU A 105 7.00 -21.87 -0.25
N GLY A 106 5.72 -21.69 -0.58
CA GLY A 106 4.61 -22.23 0.21
C GLY A 106 4.55 -21.65 1.64
N VAL A 107 4.95 -20.38 1.82
CA VAL A 107 5.04 -19.73 3.13
C VAL A 107 3.81 -18.86 3.40
N PRO A 108 3.38 -18.72 4.67
CA PRO A 108 2.20 -17.91 5.02
C PRO A 108 2.50 -16.40 5.04
N PHE A 109 3.77 -16.00 4.94
CA PHE A 109 4.18 -14.61 5.04
C PHE A 109 5.48 -14.35 4.27
N VAL A 110 5.52 -13.22 3.58
CA VAL A 110 6.71 -12.67 2.91
C VAL A 110 6.85 -11.19 3.24
N ASN A 111 8.07 -10.68 3.26
CA ASN A 111 8.34 -9.27 3.49
C ASN A 111 9.30 -8.73 2.43
N GLY A 112 8.93 -7.61 1.80
CA GLY A 112 9.83 -6.88 0.92
C GLY A 112 10.94 -6.20 1.72
N SER A 113 12.20 -6.47 1.38
CA SER A 113 13.34 -5.89 2.08
C SER A 113 14.21 -5.07 1.13
N ARG A 114 14.39 -3.79 1.48
CA ARG A 114 15.28 -2.85 0.77
C ARG A 114 16.77 -3.10 1.04
N TYR A 115 17.08 -4.03 1.95
CA TYR A 115 18.44 -4.30 2.42
C TYR A 115 19.05 -5.58 1.86
N LEU A 116 18.26 -6.41 1.17
CA LEU A 116 18.77 -7.66 0.61
C LEU A 116 19.73 -7.41 -0.57
N PRO A 117 20.73 -8.28 -0.78
CA PRO A 117 21.60 -8.23 -1.95
C PRO A 117 20.79 -8.23 -3.25
N GLY A 118 21.18 -7.38 -4.21
CA GLY A 118 20.51 -7.29 -5.51
C GLY A 118 19.37 -6.28 -5.60
N VAL A 119 18.88 -5.72 -4.48
CA VAL A 119 17.84 -4.69 -4.50
C VAL A 119 18.43 -3.31 -4.82
N ARG A 120 17.86 -2.62 -5.83
CA ARG A 120 18.30 -1.28 -6.25
C ARG A 120 17.96 -0.25 -5.17
N ARG A 121 18.98 0.24 -4.48
CA ARG A 121 18.81 1.24 -3.42
C ARG A 121 18.46 2.61 -4.01
N THR A 122 17.23 3.07 -3.82
CA THR A 122 16.87 4.47 -3.99
C THR A 122 17.30 5.23 -2.73
N GLN A 123 18.51 5.79 -2.76
CA GLN A 123 19.07 6.74 -1.78
C GLN A 123 18.81 6.46 -0.29
N ALA A 124 19.46 5.44 0.27
CA ALA A 124 19.82 5.49 1.68
C ALA A 124 21.04 6.41 1.81
N SER A 125 20.83 7.69 2.14
CA SER A 125 21.96 8.54 2.54
C SER A 125 22.73 7.86 3.67
N TYR A 126 24.06 8.00 3.70
CA TYR A 126 24.90 7.46 4.79
C TYR A 126 24.37 7.87 6.17
N LYS A 127 23.71 9.03 6.27
CA LYS A 127 23.03 9.51 7.48
C LYS A 127 21.93 8.56 7.98
N ARG A 128 21.09 8.01 7.08
CA ARG A 128 20.05 7.02 7.45
C ARG A 128 20.67 5.69 7.93
N TYR A 129 21.78 5.26 7.34
CA TYR A 129 22.48 4.04 7.77
C TYR A 129 23.02 4.15 9.21
N PHE A 130 23.68 5.27 9.54
CA PHE A 130 24.19 5.47 10.90
C PHE A 130 23.08 5.75 11.92
N ALA A 131 22.03 6.49 11.55
CA ALA A 131 20.92 6.77 12.45
C ALA A 131 20.12 5.51 12.85
N ASN A 132 19.93 4.56 11.92
CA ASN A 132 19.23 3.30 12.20
C ASN A 132 20.07 2.27 12.98
N LYS A 133 21.34 2.58 13.26
CA LYS A 133 22.28 1.68 13.97
C LYS A 133 22.39 1.99 15.47
N LEU A 134 21.84 3.13 15.91
CA LEU A 134 21.65 3.50 17.32
C LEU A 134 20.31 2.95 17.82
#